data_AF-A0A5M3WC40-F1
#
_entry.id   AF-A0A5M3WC40-F1
#
_cell.length_a   1.000
_cell.length_b   1.000
_cell.length_c   1.000
_cell.angle_alpha   90.00
_cell.angle_beta   90.00
_cell.angle_gamma   90.00
#
_symmetry.space_group_name_H-M   'P 1'
#
loop_
_entity.id
_entity.type
_entity.pdbx_description
1 polymer ?
#
loop_
_entity_poly.entity_id
_entity_poly.type
_entity_poly.pdbx_seq_one_letter_code
_entity_poly.pdbx_strand_id
1 'polypeptide(L)'
;MWTRDFVCVNRPDTPLYLNVGSTEKIAVLDTPKSWFVCWELGRVQGDGGRVWYYTRGDRSEPGKERWEGWGFVGAKHVDATIHPLPNMPRCHKPDVGDGDLS
;
A
#
# COMPACT_ATOMS: atom_id res chain seq x y z
N MET A 1 -3.55 0.48 18.21
CA MET A 1 -4.17 -0.84 17.93
C MET A 1 -4.89 -0.71 16.60
N TRP A 2 -4.37 -1.28 15.51
CA TRP A 2 -5.02 -1.24 14.19
C TRP A 2 -6.12 -2.30 14.19
N THR A 3 -7.37 -1.89 14.38
CA THR A 3 -8.47 -2.79 14.75
C THR A 3 -9.26 -3.37 13.58
N ARG A 4 -8.87 -3.14 12.32
CA ARG A 4 -9.49 -3.80 11.16
C ARG A 4 -8.48 -4.05 10.04
N ASP A 5 -8.19 -5.32 9.87
CA ASP A 5 -7.37 -5.85 8.78
C ASP A 5 -8.27 -6.13 7.57
N PHE A 6 -8.04 -5.46 6.44
CA PHE A 6 -8.83 -5.67 5.22
C PHE A 6 -8.17 -6.75 4.38
N VAL A 7 -8.78 -7.94 4.32
CA VAL A 7 -8.29 -9.00 3.44
C VAL A 7 -8.99 -8.92 2.09
N CYS A 8 -8.27 -8.60 1.02
CA CYS A 8 -8.82 -8.32 -0.31
C CYS A 8 -8.21 -9.23 -1.37
N VAL A 9 -8.95 -9.48 -2.44
CA VAL A 9 -8.41 -10.15 -3.64
C VAL A 9 -7.52 -9.16 -4.39
N ASN A 10 -6.38 -9.63 -4.88
CA ASN A 10 -5.43 -8.86 -5.66
C ASN A 10 -4.82 -9.71 -6.77
N ARG A 11 -4.19 -9.06 -7.75
CA ARG A 11 -3.40 -9.75 -8.77
C ARG A 11 -2.13 -10.33 -8.13
N PRO A 12 -1.77 -11.59 -8.42
CA PRO A 12 -0.47 -12.14 -8.03
C PRO A 12 0.67 -11.49 -8.83
N ASP A 13 1.91 -11.70 -8.38
CA ASP A 13 3.14 -11.08 -8.89
C ASP A 13 3.06 -9.54 -9.01
N THR A 14 2.39 -8.91 -8.03
CA THR A 14 2.19 -7.46 -8.03
C THR A 14 3.28 -6.77 -7.20
N PRO A 15 4.04 -5.81 -7.79
CA PRO A 15 5.07 -5.10 -7.06
C PRO A 15 4.48 -4.11 -6.04
N LEU A 16 5.14 -4.04 -4.89
CA LEU A 16 4.97 -3.02 -3.87
C LEU A 16 6.10 -2.00 -3.95
N TYR A 17 5.74 -0.75 -3.72
CA TYR A 17 6.63 0.39 -3.86
C TYR A 17 6.88 1.08 -2.53
N LEU A 18 8.05 1.69 -2.38
CA LEU A 18 8.45 2.36 -1.14
C LEU A 18 7.48 3.44 -0.67
N ASN A 19 6.97 4.23 -1.61
CA ASN A 19 5.97 5.26 -1.34
C ASN A 19 5.10 5.48 -2.59
N VAL A 20 3.98 6.17 -2.42
CA VAL A 20 2.95 6.36 -3.45
C VAL A 20 3.40 7.19 -4.66
N GLY A 21 4.60 7.80 -4.63
CA GLY A 21 5.21 8.52 -5.76
C GLY A 21 6.39 7.78 -6.41
N SER A 22 6.92 6.75 -5.76
CA SER A 22 8.18 6.09 -6.15
C SER A 22 8.00 5.06 -7.27
N THR A 23 9.06 4.84 -8.05
CA THR A 23 9.20 3.67 -8.93
C THR A 23 10.02 2.54 -8.28
N GLU A 24 10.57 2.77 -7.09
CA GLU A 24 11.37 1.79 -6.35
C GLU A 24 10.48 0.66 -5.83
N LYS A 25 10.66 -0.52 -6.42
CA LYS A 25 10.05 -1.77 -5.96
C LYS A 25 10.81 -2.29 -4.75
N ILE A 26 10.09 -2.70 -3.72
CA ILE A 26 10.68 -3.18 -2.45
C ILE A 26 10.15 -4.53 -2.00
N ALA A 27 8.99 -4.95 -2.52
CA ALA A 27 8.38 -6.23 -2.19
C ALA A 27 7.39 -6.64 -3.29
N VAL A 28 6.86 -7.85 -3.20
CA VAL A 28 5.89 -8.41 -4.16
C VAL A 28 4.76 -9.12 -3.42
N LEU A 29 3.53 -8.97 -3.92
CA LEU A 29 2.39 -9.82 -3.58
C LEU A 29 2.37 -10.99 -4.57
N ASP A 30 2.78 -12.17 -4.14
CA ASP A 30 2.78 -13.39 -4.95
C ASP A 30 1.41 -14.10 -4.87
N THR A 31 0.67 -13.89 -3.79
CA THR A 31 -0.63 -14.53 -3.53
C THR A 31 -1.80 -13.69 -4.08
N PRO A 32 -2.92 -14.32 -4.49
CA PRO A 32 -4.08 -13.62 -5.03
C PRO A 32 -4.98 -12.99 -3.94
N LYS A 33 -4.57 -13.04 -2.68
CA LYS A 33 -5.33 -12.52 -1.54
C LYS A 33 -4.38 -12.04 -0.46
N SER A 34 -4.45 -10.76 -0.13
CA SER A 34 -3.51 -10.12 0.80
C SER A 34 -4.21 -9.21 1.79
N TRP A 35 -3.47 -8.82 2.82
CA TRP A 35 -3.94 -7.96 3.89
C TRP A 35 -3.52 -6.50 3.69
N PHE A 36 -4.50 -5.60 3.76
CA PHE A 36 -4.35 -4.16 3.55
C PHE A 36 -4.72 -3.37 4.81
N VAL A 37 -3.98 -2.29 5.07
CA VAL A 37 -4.09 -1.51 6.32
C VAL A 37 -4.79 -0.17 6.09
N CYS A 38 -4.36 0.56 5.06
CA CYS A 38 -4.79 1.92 4.79
C CYS A 38 -4.60 2.28 3.32
N TRP A 39 -5.13 3.44 2.92
CA TRP A 39 -4.97 3.96 1.56
C TRP A 39 -4.43 5.40 1.54
N GLU A 40 -3.87 5.83 0.41
CA GLU A 40 -3.34 7.17 0.20
C GLU A 40 -3.50 7.58 -1.29
N LEU A 41 -3.52 8.88 -1.58
CA LEU A 41 -3.43 9.39 -2.95
C LEU A 41 -1.99 9.50 -3.41
N GLY A 42 -1.70 8.95 -4.59
CA GLY A 42 -0.36 8.88 -5.16
C GLY A 42 -0.24 9.32 -6.61
N ARG A 43 0.83 8.82 -7.23
CA ARG A 43 1.07 8.89 -8.68
C ARG A 43 -0.10 8.26 -9.43
N VAL A 44 -0.43 8.86 -10.57
CA VAL A 44 -1.44 8.34 -11.49
C VAL A 44 -1.01 6.97 -12.02
N GLN A 45 -1.93 6.03 -11.98
CA GLN A 45 -1.77 4.67 -12.45
C GLN A 45 -2.16 4.54 -13.93
N GLY A 46 -1.86 3.40 -14.54
CA GLY A 46 -2.13 3.16 -15.97
C GLY A 46 -3.62 3.17 -16.35
N ASP A 47 -4.51 3.01 -15.37
CA ASP A 47 -5.97 3.12 -15.50
C ASP A 47 -6.49 4.53 -15.16
N GLY A 48 -5.61 5.50 -14.91
CA GLY A 48 -5.96 6.86 -14.47
C GLY A 48 -6.21 6.99 -12.97
N GLY A 49 -6.25 5.88 -12.21
CA GLY A 49 -6.51 5.87 -10.78
C GLY A 49 -5.37 6.48 -9.96
N ARG A 50 -5.71 7.07 -8.79
CA ARG A 50 -4.72 7.66 -7.86
C ARG A 50 -4.71 7.05 -6.48
N VAL A 51 -5.54 6.05 -6.21
CA VAL A 51 -5.58 5.37 -4.91
C VAL A 51 -4.49 4.32 -4.83
N TRP A 52 -3.73 4.32 -3.74
CA TRP A 52 -2.72 3.33 -3.41
C TRP A 52 -3.01 2.74 -2.03
N TYR A 53 -2.76 1.45 -1.83
CA TYR A 53 -2.97 0.74 -0.58
C TYR A 53 -1.66 0.32 0.06
N TYR A 54 -1.57 0.47 1.37
CA TYR A 54 -0.44 -0.03 2.15
C TYR A 54 -0.71 -1.46 2.62
N THR A 55 0.26 -2.34 2.39
CA THR A 55 0.15 -3.80 2.58
C THR A 55 1.53 -4.38 2.86
N ARG A 56 1.55 -5.62 3.37
CA ARG A 56 2.76 -6.43 3.44
C ARG A 56 2.79 -7.41 2.28
N GLY A 57 3.89 -7.44 1.54
CA GLY A 57 4.16 -8.40 0.47
C GLY A 57 4.49 -9.78 1.01
N ASP A 58 4.32 -10.80 0.16
CA ASP A 58 4.69 -12.19 0.45
C ASP A 58 6.22 -12.36 0.49
N ARG A 59 6.94 -11.54 -0.29
CA ARG A 59 8.41 -11.51 -0.31
C ARG A 59 8.95 -10.10 -0.50
N SER A 60 10.11 -9.83 0.09
CA SER A 60 10.90 -8.63 -0.20
C SER A 60 11.64 -8.78 -1.54
N GLU A 61 11.90 -7.67 -2.21
CA GLU A 61 12.87 -7.63 -3.32
C GLU A 61 14.30 -7.84 -2.77
N PRO A 62 15.23 -8.45 -3.54
CA PRO A 62 16.60 -8.64 -3.09
C PRO A 62 17.29 -7.34 -2.66
N GLY A 63 17.88 -7.33 -1.47
CA GLY A 63 18.55 -6.15 -0.89
C GLY A 63 17.59 -5.11 -0.29
N LYS A 64 16.30 -5.43 -0.19
CA LYS A 64 15.24 -4.57 0.39
C LYS A 64 14.62 -5.17 1.65
N GLU A 65 15.27 -6.18 2.23
CA GLU A 65 14.79 -6.96 3.38
C GLU A 65 14.49 -6.08 4.61
N ARG A 66 15.20 -4.94 4.76
CA ARG A 66 14.96 -3.94 5.81
C ARG A 66 13.54 -3.38 5.86
N TRP A 67 12.79 -3.47 4.75
CA TRP A 67 11.41 -3.03 4.67
C TRP A 67 10.41 -4.14 5.04
N GLU A 68 10.90 -5.36 5.28
CA GLU A 68 10.12 -6.50 5.77
C GLU A 68 8.87 -6.84 4.94
N GLY A 69 8.92 -6.54 3.64
CA GLY A 69 7.80 -6.73 2.72
C GLY A 69 6.81 -5.56 2.66
N TRP A 70 6.92 -4.55 3.52
CA TRP A 70 5.94 -3.47 3.61
C TRP A 70 6.07 -2.44 2.51
N GLY A 71 4.97 -2.09 1.86
CA GLY A 71 4.96 -1.06 0.83
C GLY A 71 3.57 -0.74 0.29
N PHE A 72 3.54 0.07 -0.77
CA PHE A 72 2.33 0.54 -1.41
C PHE A 72 2.07 -0.17 -2.73
N VAL A 73 0.82 -0.58 -2.96
CA VAL A 73 0.35 -1.10 -4.25
C VAL A 73 -0.68 -0.16 -4.85
N GLY A 74 -0.70 -0.06 -6.18
CA GLY A 74 -1.74 0.68 -6.88
C GLY A 74 -3.09 -0.03 -6.82
N ALA A 75 -4.17 0.71 -6.56
CA ALA A 75 -5.54 0.19 -6.54
C ALA A 75 -5.93 -0.60 -7.80
N LYS A 76 -5.34 -0.33 -8.97
CA LYS A 76 -5.58 -1.08 -10.21
C LYS A 76 -5.29 -2.60 -10.11
N HIS A 77 -4.55 -3.00 -9.08
CA HIS A 77 -4.18 -4.40 -8.80
C HIS A 77 -5.05 -5.06 -7.73
N VAL A 78 -5.94 -4.32 -7.09
CA VAL A 78 -6.86 -4.80 -6.04
C VAL A 78 -8.24 -4.93 -6.65
N ASP A 79 -8.88 -6.07 -6.48
CA ASP A 79 -10.23 -6.30 -7.00
C ASP A 79 -11.27 -5.62 -6.10
N ALA A 80 -11.89 -4.56 -6.61
CA ALA A 80 -12.99 -3.86 -5.96
C ALA A 80 -13.85 -3.12 -7.00
N THR A 81 -15.12 -2.92 -6.68
CA THR A 81 -16.03 -2.10 -7.52
C THR A 81 -15.83 -0.61 -7.32
N ILE A 82 -15.24 -0.18 -6.19
CA ILE A 82 -14.98 1.21 -5.85
C ILE A 82 -13.67 1.33 -5.06
N HIS A 83 -12.91 2.39 -5.36
CA HIS A 83 -11.70 2.77 -4.64
C HIS A 83 -11.82 4.21 -4.11
N PRO A 84 -11.35 4.51 -2.89
CA PRO A 84 -10.77 3.59 -1.91
C PRO A 84 -11.80 2.57 -1.38
N LEU A 85 -11.31 1.52 -0.70
CA LEU A 85 -12.19 0.48 -0.17
C LEU A 85 -13.07 1.10 0.92
N PRO A 86 -14.39 0.84 0.93
CA PRO A 86 -15.28 1.41 1.93
C PRO A 86 -14.78 1.14 3.36
N ASN A 87 -14.82 2.18 4.20
CA ASN A 87 -14.39 2.15 5.60
C ASN A 87 -12.88 1.92 5.86
N MET A 88 -12.05 1.79 4.82
CA MET A 88 -10.60 1.74 5.00
C MET A 88 -10.08 3.14 5.37
N PRO A 89 -9.30 3.28 6.44
CA PRO A 89 -8.76 4.57 6.82
C PRO A 89 -7.72 5.05 5.80
N ARG A 90 -7.61 6.37 5.66
CA ARG A 90 -6.45 6.94 4.98
C ARG A 90 -5.20 6.67 5.83
N CYS A 91 -4.06 6.43 5.20
CA CYS A 91 -2.80 6.24 5.92
C CYS A 91 -2.52 7.47 6.77
N HIS A 92 -2.30 7.25 8.05
CA HIS A 92 -1.92 8.30 8.97
C HIS A 92 -0.54 8.80 8.55
N LYS A 93 -0.48 10.01 7.99
CA LYS A 93 0.76 10.78 8.11
C LYS A 93 0.78 11.20 9.57
N PRO A 94 1.87 11.00 10.34
CA PRO A 94 1.98 11.73 11.58
C PRO A 94 1.71 13.18 11.23
N ASP A 95 0.69 13.77 11.87
CA ASP A 95 0.41 15.18 11.70
C ASP A 95 1.72 15.88 12.04
N VAL A 96 2.37 16.50 11.04
CA VAL A 96 3.41 17.49 11.31
C VAL A 96 2.65 18.73 11.79
N GLY A 97 2.19 18.64 13.03
CA GLY A 97 1.54 19.69 13.78
C GLY A 97 2.44 20.02 14.96
N ASP A 98 3.00 21.22 14.90
CA ASP A 98 3.39 22.06 16.02
C ASP A 98 4.44 21.51 16.99
N GLY A 99 5.67 21.94 16.73
CA GLY A 99 6.54 22.50 17.76
C GLY A 99 6.76 21.64 19.00
N ASP A 100 7.64 20.65 18.89
CA ASP A 100 8.53 20.30 19.99
C ASP A 100 9.88 19.90 19.38
N LEU A 101 10.68 20.92 19.10
CA LEU A 101 12.13 20.78 19.09
C LEU A 101 12.60 21.27 20.46
N SER A 102 13.01 20.30 21.28
CA SER A 102 13.94 20.50 22.41
C SER A 102 15.22 21.20 21.97
#